data_AF-A0A547EEY6-F1
#
_entry.id   AF-A0A547EEY6-F1
#
_cell.length_a   1.000
_cell.length_b   1.000
_cell.length_c   1.000
_cell.angle_alpha   90.00
_cell.angle_beta   90.00
_cell.angle_gamma   90.00
#
_symmetry.space_group_name_H-M   'P 1'
#
loop_
_entity.id
_entity.type
_entity.pdbx_description
1 polymer ?
#
loop_
_entity_poly.entity_id
_entity_poly.type
_entity_poly.pdbx_seq_one_letter_code
_entity_poly.pdbx_strand_id
1 'polypeptide(L)'
;MLDSLKEVNQKLDKKADKVGGGTKEDALVTLDTLIASGTVKAETAMSLLPTLQKGAVATGASSEDMAKIAISSMQQFGIKEEDIGRALDMAVAAGQAGSFELAYMASWLPQQMAAAKQAGLSSIEGFERLLIANQQARVTAGTSDEAGNNLVNLLGKITAKETNERFKNIEYKSVEDQT
;
A
#
# COMPACT_ATOMS: atom_id res chain seq x y z
N MET A 1 15.90 24.23 -7.39
CA MET A 1 14.52 24.00 -6.89
C MET A 1 13.48 24.63 -7.81
N LEU A 2 13.50 25.94 -8.06
CA LEU A 2 12.58 26.58 -9.02
C LEU A 2 12.79 26.15 -10.48
N ASP A 3 14.04 25.98 -10.93
CA ASP A 3 14.32 25.50 -12.29
C ASP A 3 13.91 24.03 -12.47
N SER A 4 14.07 23.22 -11.41
CA SER A 4 13.62 21.84 -11.32
C SER A 4 12.11 21.73 -11.54
N LEU A 5 11.33 22.63 -10.93
CA LEU A 5 9.86 22.67 -11.05
C LEU A 5 9.40 23.10 -12.45
N LYS A 6 10.08 24.07 -13.09
CA LYS A 6 9.77 24.46 -14.47
C LYS A 6 10.02 23.33 -15.46
N GLU A 7 11.11 22.60 -15.27
CA GLU A 7 11.46 21.46 -16.13
C GLU A 7 10.48 20.30 -15.95
N VAL A 8 10.01 20.06 -14.71
CA VAL A 8 8.93 19.11 -14.41
C VAL A 8 7.62 19.51 -15.11
N ASN A 9 7.22 20.79 -15.04
CA ASN A 9 6.00 21.29 -15.70
C ASN A 9 6.05 21.12 -17.24
N GLN A 10 7.17 21.42 -17.88
CA GLN A 10 7.29 21.21 -19.33
C GLN A 10 7.27 19.72 -19.73
N LYS A 11 7.87 18.84 -18.92
CA LYS A 11 7.85 17.39 -19.17
C LYS A 11 6.47 16.80 -18.88
N LEU A 12 5.75 17.37 -17.93
CA LEU A 12 4.35 17.05 -17.62
C LEU A 12 3.43 17.34 -18.79
N ASP A 13 3.49 18.54 -19.37
CA ASP A 13 2.65 18.91 -20.52
C ASP A 13 2.79 17.91 -21.66
N LYS A 14 4.03 17.52 -21.99
CA LYS A 14 4.31 16.53 -23.05
C LYS A 14 3.88 15.12 -22.71
N LYS A 15 3.80 14.75 -21.42
CA LYS A 15 3.40 13.42 -20.96
C LYS A 15 1.90 13.32 -20.78
N ALA A 16 1.24 14.29 -20.14
CA ALA A 16 -0.20 14.29 -19.93
C ALA A 16 -0.98 14.12 -21.25
N ASP A 17 -0.58 14.85 -22.29
CA ASP A 17 -1.17 14.75 -23.64
C ASP A 17 -0.98 13.37 -24.31
N LYS A 18 0.06 12.62 -23.92
CA LYS A 18 0.42 11.32 -24.52
C LYS A 18 0.03 10.11 -23.67
N VAL A 19 -0.16 10.29 -22.38
CA VAL A 19 -0.18 9.20 -21.41
C VAL A 19 -1.55 8.54 -21.31
N GLY A 20 -2.64 9.25 -21.63
CA GLY A 20 -3.99 8.70 -21.70
C GLY A 20 -4.41 8.00 -20.42
N GLY A 21 -5.15 8.69 -19.54
CA GLY A 21 -5.62 8.09 -18.30
C GLY A 21 -5.93 9.03 -17.15
N GLY A 22 -6.14 10.33 -17.37
CA GLY A 22 -6.54 11.28 -16.31
C GLY A 22 -6.38 12.74 -16.78
N THR A 23 -6.72 13.70 -15.91
CA THR A 23 -6.60 15.13 -16.22
C THR A 23 -5.19 15.66 -15.92
N LYS A 24 -4.85 16.86 -16.43
CA LYS A 24 -3.57 17.50 -16.10
C LYS A 24 -3.48 17.82 -14.61
N GLU A 25 -4.60 18.21 -14.02
CA GLU A 25 -4.76 18.50 -12.60
C GLU A 25 -4.48 17.24 -11.76
N ASP A 26 -5.07 16.11 -12.12
CA ASP A 26 -4.81 14.82 -11.47
C ASP A 26 -3.33 14.43 -11.54
N ALA A 27 -2.70 14.66 -12.69
CA ALA A 27 -1.29 14.37 -12.90
C ALA A 27 -0.39 15.23 -12.00
N LEU A 28 -0.73 16.51 -11.83
CA LEU A 28 -0.04 17.42 -10.90
C LEU A 28 -0.19 16.95 -9.45
N VAL A 29 -1.43 16.65 -9.01
CA VAL A 29 -1.70 16.14 -7.65
C VAL A 29 -0.91 14.86 -7.38
N THR A 30 -0.84 13.95 -8.36
CA THR A 30 -0.08 12.70 -8.23
C THR A 30 1.40 12.98 -8.01
N LEU A 31 2.01 13.82 -8.85
CA LEU A 31 3.43 14.14 -8.74
C LEU A 31 3.76 14.90 -7.47
N ASP A 32 2.93 15.87 -7.10
CA ASP A 32 3.10 16.63 -5.86
C ASP A 32 3.05 15.68 -4.66
N THR A 33 2.11 14.74 -4.63
CA THR A 33 2.00 13.73 -3.57
C THR A 33 3.24 12.83 -3.50
N LEU A 34 3.70 12.32 -4.65
CA LEU A 34 4.89 11.47 -4.73
C LEU A 34 6.14 12.22 -4.27
N ILE A 35 6.38 13.43 -4.79
CA ILE A 35 7.58 14.22 -4.48
C ILE A 35 7.55 14.71 -3.02
N ALA A 36 6.39 15.13 -2.52
CA ALA A 36 6.21 15.57 -1.14
C ALA A 36 6.49 14.48 -0.11
N SER A 37 6.39 13.19 -0.49
CA SER A 37 6.77 12.07 0.39
C SER A 37 8.23 12.09 0.83
N GLY A 38 9.10 12.80 0.09
CA GLY A 38 10.55 12.84 0.30
C GLY A 38 11.28 11.52 -0.01
N THR A 39 10.54 10.45 -0.34
CA THR A 39 11.12 9.14 -0.70
C THR A 39 11.16 8.92 -2.20
N VAL A 40 10.13 9.38 -2.93
CA VAL A 40 10.06 9.21 -4.37
C VAL A 40 10.80 10.36 -5.05
N LYS A 41 11.83 10.04 -5.83
CA LYS A 41 12.57 11.03 -6.63
C LYS A 41 11.70 11.55 -7.77
N ALA A 42 11.99 12.75 -8.26
CA ALA A 42 11.23 13.35 -9.36
C ALA A 42 11.23 12.48 -10.62
N GLU A 43 12.36 11.84 -10.94
CA GLU A 43 12.49 10.93 -12.09
C GLU A 43 11.60 9.71 -11.93
N THR A 44 11.60 9.10 -10.74
CA THR A 44 10.74 7.97 -10.37
C THR A 44 9.27 8.37 -10.44
N ALA A 45 8.90 9.52 -9.87
CA ALA A 45 7.54 10.02 -9.89
C ALA A 45 7.03 10.21 -11.32
N MET A 46 7.86 10.80 -12.18
CA MET A 46 7.58 10.96 -13.61
C MET A 46 7.49 9.63 -14.36
N SER A 47 8.21 8.60 -13.92
CA SER A 47 8.15 7.24 -14.48
C SER A 47 6.87 6.51 -14.08
N LEU A 48 6.43 6.67 -12.83
CA LEU A 48 5.23 6.03 -12.28
C LEU A 48 3.92 6.73 -12.67
N LEU A 49 3.97 8.03 -12.97
CA LEU A 49 2.80 8.84 -13.29
C LEU A 49 1.85 8.20 -14.31
N PRO A 50 2.31 7.63 -15.45
CA PRO A 50 1.43 6.95 -16.40
C PRO A 50 0.67 5.77 -15.82
N THR A 51 1.32 4.96 -14.99
CA THR A 51 0.73 3.79 -14.35
C THR A 51 -0.33 4.22 -13.34
N LEU A 52 -0.01 5.22 -12.51
CA LEU A 52 -0.90 5.73 -11.48
C LEU A 52 -2.15 6.38 -12.06
N GLN A 53 -2.00 7.22 -13.10
CA GLN A 53 -3.12 7.86 -13.78
C GLN A 53 -4.04 6.82 -14.40
N LYS A 54 -3.49 5.88 -15.20
CA LYS A 54 -4.28 4.79 -15.80
C LYS A 54 -5.02 3.97 -14.75
N GLY A 55 -4.36 3.65 -13.65
CA GLY A 55 -4.98 2.92 -12.53
C GLY A 55 -6.12 3.71 -11.89
N ALA A 56 -5.94 5.01 -11.64
CA ALA A 56 -6.97 5.90 -11.12
C ALA A 56 -8.21 5.93 -12.04
N VAL A 57 -8.03 6.14 -13.34
CA VAL A 57 -9.17 6.12 -14.29
C VAL A 57 -9.81 4.74 -14.41
N ALA A 58 -9.03 3.66 -14.42
CA ALA A 58 -9.56 2.30 -14.56
C ALA A 58 -10.38 1.87 -13.34
N THR A 59 -10.06 2.39 -12.16
CA THR A 59 -10.70 1.99 -10.90
C THR A 59 -11.71 3.01 -10.37
N GLY A 60 -11.66 4.25 -10.85
CA GLY A 60 -12.36 5.39 -10.25
C GLY A 60 -11.75 5.87 -8.93
N ALA A 61 -10.61 5.31 -8.51
CA ALA A 61 -9.90 5.78 -7.33
C ALA A 61 -9.26 7.15 -7.56
N SER A 62 -9.05 7.91 -6.48
CA SER A 62 -8.34 9.18 -6.61
C SER A 62 -6.87 8.93 -6.96
N SER A 63 -6.29 9.84 -7.74
CA SER A 63 -4.87 9.78 -8.07
C SER A 63 -3.97 9.90 -6.84
N GLU A 64 -4.46 10.61 -5.81
CA GLU A 64 -3.79 10.74 -4.51
C GLU A 64 -3.74 9.40 -3.76
N ASP A 65 -4.83 8.63 -3.75
CA ASP A 65 -4.87 7.31 -3.10
C ASP A 65 -3.92 6.33 -3.77
N MET A 66 -3.90 6.31 -5.11
CA MET A 66 -2.95 5.51 -5.87
C MET A 66 -1.50 5.88 -5.54
N ALA A 67 -1.21 7.18 -5.43
CA ALA A 67 0.10 7.66 -5.03
C ALA A 67 0.46 7.23 -3.60
N LYS A 68 -0.47 7.33 -2.63
CA LYS A 68 -0.25 6.88 -1.24
C LYS A 68 0.05 5.39 -1.15
N ILE A 69 -0.64 4.56 -1.92
CA ILE A 69 -0.36 3.11 -1.98
C ILE A 69 1.05 2.87 -2.55
N ALA A 70 1.44 3.54 -3.63
CA ALA A 70 2.77 3.41 -4.21
C ALA A 70 3.87 3.87 -3.23
N ILE A 71 3.71 5.04 -2.61
CA ILE A 71 4.66 5.61 -1.63
C ILE A 71 4.89 4.62 -0.49
N SER A 72 3.79 4.15 0.11
CA SER A 72 3.87 3.27 1.27
C SER A 72 4.46 1.90 0.92
N SER A 73 4.16 1.38 -0.27
CA SER A 73 4.77 0.15 -0.82
C SER A 73 6.30 0.27 -0.94
N MET A 74 6.79 1.40 -1.45
CA MET A 74 8.23 1.67 -1.55
C MET A 74 8.86 1.86 -0.17
N GLN A 75 8.26 2.72 0.67
CA GLN A 75 8.84 3.13 1.97
C GLN A 75 8.87 1.99 2.98
N GLN A 76 7.75 1.28 3.15
CA GLN A 76 7.61 0.34 4.24
C GLN A 76 8.13 -1.04 3.86
N PHE A 77 7.75 -1.50 2.66
CA PHE A 77 8.02 -2.87 2.21
C PHE A 77 9.20 -2.99 1.25
N GLY A 78 9.82 -1.86 0.85
CA GLY A 78 10.99 -1.86 -0.01
C GLY A 78 10.70 -2.38 -1.41
N ILE A 79 9.44 -2.27 -1.86
CA ILE A 79 9.08 -2.64 -3.24
C ILE A 79 9.82 -1.69 -4.18
N LYS A 80 10.55 -2.26 -5.15
CA LYS A 80 11.34 -1.50 -6.11
C LYS A 80 10.44 -0.78 -7.10
N GLU A 81 10.96 0.30 -7.67
CA GLU A 81 10.26 1.14 -8.65
C GLU A 81 9.69 0.32 -9.83
N GLU A 82 10.45 -0.67 -10.31
CA GLU A 82 10.06 -1.59 -11.39
C GLU A 82 8.87 -2.50 -11.04
N ASP A 83 8.65 -2.78 -9.74
CA ASP A 83 7.59 -3.65 -9.24
C ASP A 83 6.35 -2.88 -8.74
N ILE A 84 6.39 -1.55 -8.71
CA ILE A 84 5.26 -0.74 -8.22
C ILE A 84 4.02 -0.90 -9.09
N GLY A 85 4.17 -1.05 -10.41
CA GLY A 85 3.03 -1.37 -11.28
C GLY A 85 2.33 -2.66 -10.83
N ARG A 86 3.10 -3.71 -10.54
CA ARG A 86 2.56 -4.98 -10.05
C ARG A 86 1.90 -4.85 -8.68
N ALA A 87 2.49 -4.07 -7.76
CA ALA A 87 1.87 -3.82 -6.46
C ALA A 87 0.52 -3.08 -6.60
N LEU A 88 0.45 -2.09 -7.50
CA LEU A 88 -0.80 -1.39 -7.78
C LEU A 88 -1.84 -2.32 -8.41
N ASP A 89 -1.45 -3.18 -9.36
CA ASP A 89 -2.35 -4.17 -9.95
C ASP A 89 -2.93 -5.13 -8.90
N MET A 90 -2.10 -5.57 -7.93
CA MET A 90 -2.56 -6.38 -6.79
C MET A 90 -3.56 -5.62 -5.92
N ALA A 91 -3.27 -4.35 -5.59
CA ALA A 91 -4.18 -3.52 -4.80
C ALA A 91 -5.50 -3.29 -5.53
N VAL A 92 -5.47 -3.04 -6.84
CA VAL A 92 -6.65 -2.89 -7.70
C VAL A 92 -7.47 -4.17 -7.73
N ALA A 93 -6.84 -5.32 -7.95
CA ALA A 93 -7.53 -6.61 -7.94
C ALA A 93 -8.20 -6.90 -6.58
N ALA A 94 -7.50 -6.62 -5.49
CA ALA A 94 -8.05 -6.75 -4.15
C ALA A 94 -9.19 -5.75 -3.87
N GLY A 95 -9.09 -4.51 -4.39
CA GLY A 95 -10.15 -3.51 -4.29
C GLY A 95 -11.41 -3.91 -5.09
N GLN A 96 -11.23 -4.47 -6.28
CA GLN A 96 -12.32 -4.98 -7.12
C GLN A 96 -13.00 -6.23 -6.56
N ALA A 97 -12.33 -7.01 -5.71
CA ALA A 97 -12.98 -8.06 -4.92
C ALA A 97 -14.04 -7.50 -3.94
N GLY A 98 -14.03 -6.18 -3.71
CA GLY A 98 -15.15 -5.42 -3.17
C GLY A 98 -15.27 -5.39 -1.66
N SER A 99 -14.56 -6.23 -0.92
CA SER A 99 -14.70 -6.20 0.55
C SER A 99 -13.96 -5.01 1.14
N PHE A 100 -12.69 -4.79 0.76
CA PHE A 100 -11.85 -3.69 1.25
C PHE A 100 -11.35 -2.85 0.09
N GLU A 101 -11.91 -1.66 -0.10
CA GLU A 101 -11.70 -0.81 -1.28
C GLU A 101 -10.36 -0.04 -1.26
N LEU A 102 -9.94 0.48 -2.43
CA LEU A 102 -8.66 1.19 -2.60
C LEU A 102 -8.51 2.43 -1.71
N ALA A 103 -9.58 3.19 -1.48
CA ALA A 103 -9.53 4.36 -0.58
C ALA A 103 -9.19 3.95 0.86
N TYR A 104 -9.73 2.82 1.32
CA TYR A 104 -9.37 2.23 2.62
C TYR A 104 -7.94 1.68 2.60
N MET A 105 -7.50 1.07 1.50
CA MET A 105 -6.10 0.67 1.36
C MET A 105 -5.13 1.85 1.48
N ALA A 106 -5.40 2.97 0.80
CA ALA A 106 -4.58 4.17 0.89
C ALA A 106 -4.51 4.72 2.33
N SER A 107 -5.60 4.58 3.09
CA SER A 107 -5.68 5.03 4.49
C SER A 107 -4.99 4.08 5.49
N TRP A 108 -5.09 2.77 5.26
CA TRP A 108 -4.72 1.75 6.25
C TRP A 108 -3.40 1.02 5.93
N LEU A 109 -3.04 0.84 4.66
CA LEU A 109 -1.80 0.14 4.29
C LEU A 109 -0.53 0.76 4.89
N PRO A 110 -0.34 2.09 4.99
CA PRO A 110 0.88 2.64 5.57
C PRO A 110 1.17 2.14 6.99
N GLN A 111 0.16 2.17 7.87
CA GLN A 111 0.27 1.70 9.24
C GLN A 111 0.30 0.17 9.34
N GLN A 112 -0.47 -0.54 8.50
CA GLN A 112 -0.45 -2.00 8.45
C GLN A 112 0.91 -2.52 8.01
N MET A 113 1.53 -1.91 7.01
CA MET A 113 2.87 -2.28 6.56
C MET A 113 3.93 -1.98 7.63
N ALA A 114 3.84 -0.86 8.34
CA ALA A 114 4.73 -0.58 9.46
C ALA A 114 4.62 -1.63 10.59
N ALA A 115 3.40 -2.08 10.91
CA ALA A 115 3.17 -3.14 11.90
C ALA A 115 3.62 -4.52 11.38
N ALA A 116 3.30 -4.84 10.13
CA ALA A 116 3.65 -6.10 9.48
C ALA A 116 5.16 -6.29 9.32
N LYS A 117 5.91 -5.21 9.08
CA LYS A 117 7.37 -5.22 9.05
C LYS A 117 7.98 -5.67 10.38
N GLN A 118 7.39 -5.24 11.50
CA GLN A 118 7.80 -5.71 12.82
C GLN A 118 7.47 -7.19 13.02
N ALA A 119 6.46 -7.71 12.32
CA ALA A 119 6.10 -9.12 12.28
C ALA A 119 6.91 -9.95 11.27
N GLY A 120 7.90 -9.35 10.61
CA GLY A 120 8.74 -10.02 9.62
C GLY A 120 8.13 -10.13 8.22
N LEU A 121 7.02 -9.43 7.94
CA LEU A 121 6.47 -9.31 6.59
C LEU A 121 7.07 -8.09 5.89
N SER A 122 7.51 -8.27 4.66
CA SER A 122 8.01 -7.20 3.79
C SER A 122 7.88 -7.65 2.34
N SER A 123 8.48 -6.91 1.39
CA SER A 123 8.49 -7.22 -0.03
C SER A 123 7.09 -7.35 -0.64
N ILE A 124 7.03 -7.77 -1.90
CA ILE A 124 5.76 -7.90 -2.63
C ILE A 124 4.91 -9.06 -2.09
N GLU A 125 5.55 -10.10 -1.57
CA GLU A 125 4.88 -11.23 -0.93
C GLU A 125 4.19 -10.83 0.37
N GLY A 126 4.83 -9.98 1.19
CA GLY A 126 4.19 -9.41 2.38
C GLY A 126 3.04 -8.49 2.00
N PHE A 127 3.18 -7.74 0.90
CA PHE A 127 2.12 -6.85 0.40
C PHE A 127 0.87 -7.63 0.01
N GLU A 128 1.03 -8.68 -0.80
CA GLU A 128 -0.06 -9.59 -1.17
C GLU A 128 -0.75 -10.19 0.06
N ARG A 129 0.02 -10.64 1.06
CA ARG A 129 -0.53 -11.16 2.31
C ARG A 129 -1.36 -10.13 3.07
N LEU A 130 -0.93 -8.86 3.10
CA LEU A 130 -1.72 -7.79 3.72
C LEU A 130 -3.02 -7.52 2.96
N LEU A 131 -2.98 -7.53 1.63
CA LEU A 131 -4.20 -7.36 0.82
C LEU A 131 -5.21 -8.48 1.10
N ILE A 132 -4.75 -9.72 1.13
CA ILE A 132 -5.58 -10.89 1.48
C ILE A 132 -6.11 -10.76 2.92
N ALA A 133 -5.25 -10.41 3.87
CA ALA A 133 -5.63 -10.25 5.27
C ALA A 133 -6.69 -9.14 5.45
N ASN A 134 -6.60 -8.05 4.68
CA ASN A 134 -7.62 -7.02 4.67
C ASN A 134 -8.97 -7.56 4.19
N GLN A 135 -9.01 -8.33 3.09
CA GLN A 135 -10.26 -8.95 2.64
C GLN A 135 -10.87 -9.84 3.74
N GLN A 136 -10.03 -10.65 4.42
CA GLN A 136 -10.50 -11.53 5.49
C GLN A 136 -10.97 -10.78 6.74
N ALA A 137 -10.22 -9.78 7.20
CA ALA A 137 -10.64 -8.91 8.28
C ALA A 137 -11.98 -8.23 7.96
N ARG A 138 -12.20 -7.97 6.67
CA ARG A 138 -13.40 -7.31 6.18
C ARG A 138 -14.64 -8.19 6.14
N VAL A 139 -14.48 -9.51 6.00
CA VAL A 139 -15.58 -10.48 6.13
C VAL A 139 -16.20 -10.44 7.53
N THR A 140 -15.40 -10.19 8.57
CA THR A 140 -15.86 -10.30 9.97
C THR A 140 -16.18 -8.97 10.65
N ALA A 141 -15.53 -7.87 10.29
CA ALA A 141 -15.81 -6.57 10.91
C ALA A 141 -17.10 -5.94 10.35
N GLY A 142 -17.66 -4.92 11.01
CA GLY A 142 -18.83 -4.17 10.55
C GLY A 142 -18.51 -3.10 9.50
N THR A 143 -17.31 -2.52 9.51
CA THR A 143 -16.87 -1.49 8.55
C THR A 143 -15.43 -1.69 8.07
N SER A 144 -15.06 -1.02 6.96
CA SER A 144 -13.69 -1.08 6.44
C SER A 144 -12.69 -0.43 7.39
N ASP A 145 -13.04 0.66 8.05
CA ASP A 145 -12.18 1.24 9.08
C ASP A 145 -11.98 0.29 10.26
N GLU A 146 -13.03 -0.43 10.67
CA GLU A 146 -12.93 -1.44 11.72
C GLU A 146 -12.01 -2.59 11.27
N ALA A 147 -12.12 -3.09 10.04
CA ALA A 147 -11.21 -4.12 9.54
C ALA A 147 -9.76 -3.64 9.46
N GLY A 148 -9.54 -2.42 8.96
CA GLY A 148 -8.22 -1.82 8.84
C GLY A 148 -7.55 -1.73 10.20
N ASN A 149 -8.28 -1.22 11.19
CA ASN A 149 -7.84 -1.11 12.58
C ASN A 149 -7.63 -2.48 13.25
N ASN A 150 -8.54 -3.44 13.03
CA ASN A 150 -8.43 -4.78 13.58
C ASN A 150 -7.17 -5.49 13.08
N LEU A 151 -6.82 -5.32 11.79
CA LEU A 151 -5.59 -5.89 11.24
C LEU A 151 -4.33 -5.25 11.84
N VAL A 152 -4.30 -3.92 12.01
CA VAL A 152 -3.19 -3.24 12.70
C VAL A 152 -3.02 -3.79 14.12
N ASN A 153 -4.12 -3.92 14.86
CA ASN A 153 -4.12 -4.46 16.22
C ASN A 153 -3.64 -5.92 16.27
N LEU A 154 -4.07 -6.76 15.33
CA LEU A 154 -3.63 -8.15 15.23
C LEU A 154 -2.12 -8.23 15.00
N LEU A 155 -1.60 -7.47 14.02
CA LEU A 155 -0.18 -7.45 13.70
C LEU A 155 0.67 -6.99 14.90
N GLY A 156 0.21 -5.95 15.62
CA GLY A 156 0.87 -5.49 16.84
C GLY A 156 0.82 -6.51 17.99
N LYS A 157 -0.27 -7.28 18.12
CA LYS A 157 -0.38 -8.32 19.17
C LYS A 157 0.50 -9.53 18.90
N ILE A 158 0.66 -9.94 17.63
CA ILE A 158 1.51 -11.08 17.26
C ILE A 158 2.99 -10.79 17.57
N THR A 159 3.42 -9.53 17.44
CA THR A 159 4.80 -9.11 17.72
C THR A 159 5.04 -8.72 19.16
N ALA A 160 3.99 -8.60 19.98
CA ALA A 160 4.10 -8.19 21.37
C ALA A 160 4.99 -9.16 22.16
N LYS A 161 5.86 -8.59 23.02
CA LYS A 161 6.79 -9.36 23.85
C LYS A 161 6.08 -10.43 24.69
N GLU A 162 4.98 -10.07 25.35
CA GLU A 162 4.19 -11.01 26.17
C GLU A 162 3.66 -12.17 25.34
N THR A 163 3.13 -11.91 24.14
CA THR A 163 2.67 -12.93 23.21
C THR A 163 3.80 -13.88 22.83
N ASN A 164 4.97 -13.34 22.48
CA ASN A 164 6.15 -14.13 22.15
C ASN A 164 6.65 -14.97 23.35
N GLU A 165 6.60 -14.44 24.57
CA GLU A 165 6.95 -15.18 25.79
C GLU A 165 5.94 -16.29 26.08
N ARG A 166 4.63 -16.02 25.93
CA ARG A 166 3.58 -17.04 26.05
C ARG A 166 3.78 -18.17 25.05
N PHE A 167 4.06 -17.85 23.78
CA PHE A 167 4.31 -18.86 22.74
C PHE A 167 5.56 -19.71 23.04
N LYS A 168 6.64 -19.12 23.56
CA LYS A 168 7.83 -19.86 23.97
C LYS A 168 7.58 -20.85 25.11
N ASN A 169 6.63 -20.51 25.98
CA ASN A 169 6.28 -21.32 27.15
C ASN A 169 5.11 -22.28 26.89
N ILE A 170 4.66 -22.43 25.62
CA ILE A 170 3.70 -23.49 25.27
C ILE A 170 4.45 -24.82 25.29
N GLU A 171 4.26 -25.57 26.37
CA GLU A 171 4.59 -26.99 26.41
C GLU A 171 3.45 -27.77 25.74
N TYR A 172 3.77 -28.46 24.64
CA TYR A 172 2.84 -29.39 24.03
C TYR A 172 2.74 -30.63 24.93
N LYS A 173 1.64 -30.74 25.69
CA LYS A 173 1.34 -32.00 26.38
C LYS A 173 0.89 -33.00 25.33
N SER A 174 1.72 -34.01 25.09
CA SER A 174 1.32 -35.14 24.26
C SER A 174 0.18 -35.89 24.98
N VAL A 175 -0.69 -36.55 24.22
CA VAL A 175 -1.77 -37.38 24.79
C VAL A 175 -1.19 -38.57 25.59
N GLU A 176 0.08 -38.91 25.37
CA GLU A 176 0.80 -39.99 26.07
C GLU A 176 1.21 -39.61 27.50
N ASP A 177 1.25 -38.31 27.86
CA ASP A 177 1.59 -37.85 29.21
C ASP A 177 0.39 -37.81 30.19
N GLN A 178 -0.78 -38.34 29.77
CA GLN A 178 -2.02 -38.33 30.57
C GLN A 178 -2.50 -39.73 31.01
N THR A 179 -1.70 -40.78 30.80
CA THR A 179 -1.94 -42.14 31.30
C THR A 179 -0.87 -42.56 32.30
#